data_AF-A0A812J689-F1
#
_entry.id   AF-A0A812J689-F1
#
_cell.length_a   1.000
_cell.length_b   1.000
_cell.length_c   1.000
_cell.angle_alpha   90.00
_cell.angle_beta   90.00
_cell.angle_gamma   90.00
#
_symmetry.space_group_name_H-M   'P 1'
#
loop_
_entity.id
_entity.type
_entity.pdbx_description
1 polymer ?
#
loop_
_entity_poly.entity_id
_entity_poly.type
_entity_poly.pdbx_seq_one_letter_code
_entity_poly.pdbx_strand_id
1 'polypeptide(L)'
;MRLASGEGGKGKGEGLADMATHFLSWIGEVYVWQCLFCNNQYRIEQNASAINDSLGSIFKTRLLRIRKMVVLLDRFMQPRYLSRVWCVYEMYTAVTSQDVSVDFMLPPQQATEIQEMIQAGGTNQIKEGFENVHSESATAFKREDEDMVKDEIRRSSGGFEAVDTQVREKMKEWVKQQFDRLLNAPSLSIKRRSEAAFLLRAGLASELIEKLTKAGIKTQDDLEE
;
A
#
# COMPACT_ATOMS: atom_id res chain seq x y z
N MET A 1 9.23 4.46 -52.43
CA MET A 1 8.89 4.90 -53.80
C MET A 1 7.43 5.30 -53.82
N ARG A 2 7.16 6.58 -54.11
CA ARG A 2 5.86 7.27 -54.34
C ARG A 2 4.91 7.41 -53.14
N LEU A 3 4.27 8.55 -52.86
CA LEU A 3 4.24 9.91 -53.46
C LEU A 3 3.71 10.90 -52.41
N ALA A 4 4.19 12.14 -52.47
CA ALA A 4 3.62 13.30 -51.80
C ALA A 4 2.52 13.96 -52.67
N SER A 5 1.49 14.50 -52.02
CA SER A 5 0.51 15.47 -52.51
C SER A 5 -0.30 15.90 -51.28
N GLY A 6 -0.60 17.15 -50.95
CA GLY A 6 -0.47 18.48 -51.53
C GLY A 6 -1.22 19.42 -50.57
N GLU A 7 -0.87 20.70 -50.54
CA GLU A 7 -1.31 21.71 -49.57
C GLU A 7 -2.82 22.05 -49.60
N GLY A 8 -3.33 22.54 -48.45
CA GLY A 8 -4.26 23.67 -48.42
C GLY A 8 -5.59 23.47 -47.70
N GLY A 9 -5.83 24.23 -46.62
CA GLY A 9 -7.19 24.56 -46.18
C GLY A 9 -7.40 24.66 -44.67
N LYS A 10 -7.45 25.90 -44.15
CA LYS A 10 -7.83 26.26 -42.78
C LYS A 10 -9.15 25.60 -42.34
N GLY A 11 -9.11 24.87 -41.22
CA GLY A 11 -10.29 24.48 -40.45
C GLY A 11 -10.01 24.59 -38.95
N LYS A 12 -10.41 25.71 -38.32
CA LYS A 12 -10.49 25.85 -36.86
C LYS A 12 -11.47 24.81 -36.31
N GLY A 13 -10.97 23.62 -36.00
CA GLY A 13 -11.73 22.49 -35.49
C GLY A 13 -10.85 21.28 -35.12
N GLU A 14 -9.62 21.22 -35.65
CA GLU A 14 -8.72 20.08 -35.45
C GLU A 14 -8.04 20.04 -34.07
N GLY A 15 -7.89 21.19 -33.39
CA GLY A 15 -7.06 21.26 -32.17
C GLY A 15 -7.57 20.51 -30.93
N LEU A 16 -8.87 20.20 -30.83
CA LEU A 16 -9.43 19.49 -29.68
C LEU A 16 -9.41 17.97 -29.84
N ALA A 17 -9.64 17.48 -31.07
CA ALA A 17 -9.51 16.07 -31.40
C ALA A 17 -8.02 15.65 -31.34
N ASP A 18 -7.13 16.48 -31.91
CA ASP A 18 -5.70 16.21 -31.92
C ASP A 18 -5.08 16.29 -30.51
N MET A 19 -5.57 17.20 -29.65
CA MET A 19 -5.22 17.21 -28.23
C MET A 19 -5.69 15.95 -27.52
N ALA A 20 -6.93 15.51 -27.72
CA ALA A 20 -7.44 14.30 -27.09
C ALA A 20 -6.66 13.06 -27.57
N THR A 21 -6.28 13.00 -28.85
CA THR A 21 -5.46 11.92 -29.41
C THR A 21 -4.03 11.96 -28.87
N HIS A 22 -3.41 13.15 -28.71
CA HIS A 22 -2.10 13.31 -28.05
C HIS A 22 -2.13 13.07 -26.54
N PHE A 23 -3.26 13.38 -25.88
CA PHE A 23 -3.44 13.17 -24.44
C PHE A 23 -3.69 11.69 -24.13
N LEU A 24 -4.45 11.01 -25.00
CA LEU A 24 -4.64 9.55 -24.95
C LEU A 24 -3.34 8.80 -25.32
N SER A 25 -2.48 9.35 -26.19
CA SER A 25 -1.16 8.77 -26.49
C SER A 25 -0.16 8.88 -25.34
N TRP A 26 -0.46 9.66 -24.30
CA TRP A 26 0.34 9.79 -23.08
C TRP A 26 -0.12 8.87 -21.95
N ILE A 27 -1.26 8.20 -22.11
CA ILE A 27 -1.69 7.17 -21.16
C ILE A 27 -0.91 5.91 -21.52
N GLY A 28 0.29 5.79 -20.97
CA GLY A 28 1.06 4.56 -21.09
C GLY A 28 0.24 3.35 -20.61
N GLU A 29 0.41 2.22 -21.29
CA GLU A 29 -0.24 0.97 -20.88
C GLU A 29 0.32 0.51 -19.52
N VAL A 30 -0.56 0.28 -18.56
CA VAL A 30 -0.19 -0.26 -17.24
C VAL A 30 -0.42 -1.76 -17.24
N TYR A 31 0.65 -2.51 -16.99
CA TYR A 31 0.61 -3.96 -16.88
C TYR A 31 0.66 -4.36 -15.41
N VAL A 32 -0.29 -5.20 -14.98
CA VAL A 32 -0.32 -5.74 -13.61
C VAL A 32 0.15 -7.18 -13.63
N TRP A 33 1.11 -7.49 -12.79
CA TRP A 33 1.54 -8.86 -12.51
C TRP A 33 1.01 -9.26 -11.13
N GLN A 34 0.21 -10.32 -11.08
CA GLN A 34 -0.34 -10.86 -9.84
C GLN A 34 0.19 -12.28 -9.65
N CYS A 35 0.91 -12.50 -8.54
CA CYS A 35 1.55 -13.78 -8.22
C CYS A 35 0.60 -14.98 -8.40
N LEU A 36 -0.63 -14.89 -7.88
CA LEU A 36 -1.65 -15.94 -7.98
C LEU A 36 -1.99 -16.34 -9.44
N PHE A 37 -2.05 -15.38 -10.37
CA PHE A 37 -2.45 -15.66 -11.76
C PHE A 37 -1.26 -16.08 -12.61
N CYS A 38 -0.09 -15.47 -12.38
CA CYS A 38 1.08 -15.67 -13.21
C CYS A 38 1.91 -16.89 -12.79
N ASN A 39 1.90 -17.23 -11.50
CA ASN A 39 2.50 -18.44 -10.99
C ASN A 39 1.38 -19.45 -10.81
N ASN A 40 1.20 -20.34 -11.78
CA ASN A 40 0.28 -21.47 -11.63
C ASN A 40 0.87 -22.44 -10.59
N GLN A 41 0.77 -22.07 -9.30
CA GLN A 41 1.40 -22.75 -8.17
C GLN A 41 1.04 -24.24 -8.15
N TYR A 42 -0.21 -24.58 -8.49
CA TYR A 42 -0.65 -25.97 -8.66
C TYR A 42 0.19 -26.76 -9.68
N ARG A 43 0.51 -26.18 -10.84
CA ARG A 43 1.35 -26.82 -11.86
C ARG A 43 2.84 -26.79 -11.54
N ILE A 44 3.32 -25.74 -10.87
CA ILE A 44 4.72 -25.63 -10.43
C ILE A 44 5.01 -26.71 -9.38
N GLU A 45 4.07 -26.96 -8.48
CA GLU A 45 4.20 -28.00 -7.46
C GLU A 45 4.13 -29.43 -8.04
N GLN A 46 3.30 -29.67 -9.05
CA GLN A 46 3.25 -30.98 -9.73
C GLN A 46 4.51 -31.27 -10.56
N ASN A 47 5.17 -30.24 -11.08
CA ASN A 47 6.36 -30.36 -11.91
C ASN A 47 7.65 -29.96 -11.19
N ALA A 48 7.65 -29.94 -9.85
CA ALA A 48 8.81 -29.52 -9.05
C ALA A 48 10.08 -30.36 -9.33
N SER A 49 9.95 -31.53 -9.97
CA SER A 49 11.07 -32.34 -10.45
C SER A 49 11.67 -31.88 -11.80
N ALA A 50 11.02 -30.97 -12.54
CA ALA A 50 11.36 -30.62 -13.92
C ALA A 50 11.74 -29.14 -14.15
N ILE A 51 11.52 -28.24 -13.18
CA ILE A 51 11.86 -26.82 -13.28
C ILE A 51 12.75 -26.44 -12.09
N ASN A 52 14.01 -26.11 -12.39
CA ASN A 52 15.08 -25.82 -11.43
C ASN A 52 14.93 -24.45 -10.70
N ASP A 53 13.74 -23.83 -10.76
CA ASP A 53 13.46 -22.52 -10.16
C ASP A 53 12.38 -22.66 -9.09
N SER A 54 12.75 -22.47 -7.82
CA SER A 54 11.78 -22.43 -6.73
C SER A 54 10.80 -21.26 -6.92
N LEU A 55 9.57 -21.40 -6.42
CA LEU A 55 8.53 -20.36 -6.47
C LEU A 55 9.04 -19.01 -5.94
N GLY A 56 9.88 -19.04 -4.89
CA GLY A 56 10.53 -17.86 -4.33
C GLY A 56 11.46 -17.15 -5.32
N SER A 57 12.26 -17.90 -6.09
CA SER A 57 13.15 -17.36 -7.13
C SER A 57 12.38 -16.62 -8.23
N ILE A 58 11.29 -17.22 -8.72
CA ILE A 58 10.43 -16.62 -9.74
C ILE A 58 9.83 -15.31 -9.23
N PHE A 59 9.24 -15.34 -8.04
CA PHE A 59 8.64 -14.15 -7.44
C PHE A 59 9.69 -13.04 -7.25
N LYS A 60 10.81 -13.34 -6.59
CA LYS A 60 11.88 -12.38 -6.30
C LYS A 60 12.40 -11.73 -7.58
N THR A 61 12.65 -12.53 -8.62
CA THR A 61 13.10 -12.03 -9.93
C THR A 61 12.09 -11.08 -10.56
N ARG A 62 10.80 -11.40 -10.47
CA ARG A 62 9.73 -10.54 -11.02
C ARG A 62 9.59 -9.25 -10.22
N LEU A 63 9.55 -9.34 -8.89
CA LEU A 63 9.43 -8.18 -8.01
C LEU A 63 10.57 -7.18 -8.24
N LEU A 64 11.82 -7.67 -8.27
CA LEU A 64 13.02 -6.84 -8.48
C LEU A 64 13.04 -6.16 -9.85
N ARG A 65 12.41 -6.77 -10.86
CA ARG A 65 12.25 -6.18 -12.18
C ARG A 65 11.13 -5.12 -12.22
N ILE A 66 10.02 -5.34 -11.53
CA ILE A 66 8.86 -4.44 -11.51
C ILE A 66 9.12 -3.22 -10.62
N ARG A 67 9.81 -3.40 -9.49
CA ARG A 67 10.17 -2.35 -8.50
C ARG A 67 9.00 -1.61 -7.86
N LYS A 68 7.78 -2.08 -8.09
CA LYS A 68 6.55 -1.58 -7.49
C LYS A 68 5.70 -2.75 -7.02
N MET A 69 5.28 -2.72 -5.77
CA MET A 69 4.34 -3.67 -5.21
C MET A 69 3.14 -2.92 -4.65
N VAL A 70 1.95 -3.39 -5.01
CA VAL A 70 0.70 -2.92 -4.41
C VAL A 70 0.14 -4.06 -3.57
N VAL A 71 -0.02 -3.82 -2.28
CA VAL A 71 -0.58 -4.78 -1.33
C VAL A 71 -2.04 -4.44 -1.09
N LEU A 72 -2.90 -5.39 -1.42
CA LEU A 72 -4.34 -5.32 -1.19
C LEU A 72 -4.64 -6.00 0.15
N LEU A 73 -4.91 -5.19 1.18
CA LEU A 73 -5.33 -5.70 2.49
C LEU A 73 -6.86 -5.79 2.55
N ASP A 74 -7.39 -6.83 3.16
CA ASP A 74 -8.84 -6.97 3.38
C ASP A 74 -9.34 -6.03 4.48
N ARG A 75 -8.49 -5.76 5.48
CA ARG A 75 -8.78 -4.93 6.64
C ARG A 75 -7.52 -4.30 7.20
N PHE A 76 -7.63 -3.19 7.93
CA PHE A 76 -6.45 -2.57 8.56
C PHE A 76 -6.08 -3.22 9.91
N MET A 77 -7.06 -3.79 10.64
CA MET A 77 -6.81 -4.53 11.88
C MET A 77 -6.70 -6.03 11.61
N GLN A 78 -5.57 -6.66 11.94
CA GLN A 78 -5.35 -8.10 11.74
C GLN A 78 -5.64 -8.55 10.28
N PRO A 79 -4.99 -7.95 9.27
CA PRO A 79 -5.20 -8.32 7.88
C PRO A 79 -4.88 -9.80 7.63
N ARG A 80 -5.74 -10.48 6.86
CA ARG A 80 -5.49 -11.87 6.42
C ARG A 80 -4.22 -12.02 5.59
N TYR A 81 -3.75 -10.92 4.98
CA TYR A 81 -2.47 -10.88 4.30
C TYR A 81 -1.32 -11.38 5.20
N LEU A 82 -1.31 -10.96 6.47
CA LEU A 82 -0.27 -11.33 7.42
C LEU A 82 -0.41 -12.75 7.97
N SER A 83 -1.54 -13.43 7.74
CA SER A 83 -1.72 -14.82 8.15
C SER A 83 -1.21 -15.81 7.11
N ARG A 84 -0.73 -15.35 5.94
CA ARG A 84 -0.30 -16.19 4.82
C ARG A 84 1.21 -16.05 4.61
N VAL A 85 1.95 -17.13 4.81
CA VAL A 85 3.42 -17.08 4.85
C VAL A 85 4.04 -16.62 3.53
N TRP A 86 3.42 -16.96 2.40
CA TRP A 86 3.86 -16.47 1.09
C TRP A 86 3.64 -14.96 0.92
N CYS A 87 2.53 -14.40 1.42
CA CYS A 87 2.33 -12.94 1.40
C CYS A 87 3.35 -12.21 2.30
N VAL A 88 3.70 -12.82 3.44
CA VAL A 88 4.78 -12.33 4.30
C VAL A 88 6.14 -12.41 3.59
N TYR A 89 6.42 -13.48 2.84
CA TYR A 89 7.61 -13.59 2.00
C TYR A 89 7.67 -12.51 0.92
N GLU A 90 6.53 -12.19 0.29
CA GLU A 90 6.44 -11.13 -0.72
C GLU A 90 6.82 -9.76 -0.12
N MET A 91 6.29 -9.47 1.07
CA MET A 91 6.63 -8.26 1.83
C MET A 91 8.10 -8.24 2.24
N TYR A 92 8.60 -9.32 2.83
CA TYR A 92 9.99 -9.49 3.20
C TYR A 92 10.93 -9.21 2.02
N THR A 93 10.65 -9.81 0.87
CA THR A 93 11.47 -9.62 -0.33
C THR A 93 11.45 -8.16 -0.78
N ALA A 94 10.29 -7.50 -0.73
CA ALA A 94 10.18 -6.08 -1.07
C ALA A 94 11.01 -5.20 -0.11
N VAL A 95 10.90 -5.43 1.19
CA VAL A 95 11.56 -4.63 2.24
C VAL A 95 13.08 -4.81 2.24
N THR A 96 13.55 -6.03 1.96
CA THR A 96 14.99 -6.31 1.93
C THR A 96 15.65 -5.97 0.60
N SER A 97 14.86 -5.60 -0.41
CA SER A 97 15.38 -5.19 -1.71
C SER A 97 15.52 -3.67 -1.78
N GLN A 98 16.66 -3.21 -2.28
CA GLN A 98 16.82 -1.79 -2.63
C GLN A 98 15.88 -1.45 -3.80
N ASP A 99 15.27 -0.28 -3.75
CA ASP A 99 14.44 0.31 -4.81
C ASP A 99 13.08 -0.35 -5.10
N VAL A 100 12.52 -1.16 -4.20
CA VAL A 100 11.13 -1.63 -4.33
C VAL A 100 10.20 -0.72 -3.53
N SER A 101 9.30 -0.03 -4.21
CA SER A 101 8.28 0.78 -3.56
C SER A 101 7.02 -0.05 -3.27
N VAL A 102 6.47 0.10 -2.06
CA VAL A 102 5.31 -0.65 -1.59
C VAL A 102 4.18 0.33 -1.23
N ASP A 103 3.01 0.11 -1.81
CA ASP A 103 1.79 0.86 -1.48
C ASP A 103 0.71 -0.08 -0.94
N PHE A 104 -0.05 0.40 0.05
CA PHE A 104 -1.19 -0.35 0.61
C PHE A 104 -2.50 0.20 0.06
N MET A 105 -3.37 -0.71 -0.34
CA MET A 105 -4.71 -0.42 -0.78
C MET A 105 -5.69 -1.25 0.05
N LEU A 106 -6.74 -0.59 0.53
CA LEU A 106 -7.80 -1.19 1.35
C LEU A 106 -9.16 -0.93 0.70
N PRO A 107 -10.15 -1.82 0.91
CA PRO A 107 -11.51 -1.61 0.44
C PRO A 107 -12.10 -0.27 0.92
N PRO A 108 -12.97 0.39 0.12
CA PRO A 108 -13.60 1.65 0.51
C PRO A 108 -14.32 1.58 1.86
N GLN A 109 -14.89 0.43 2.21
CA GLN A 109 -15.56 0.23 3.50
C GLN A 109 -14.61 0.38 4.70
N GLN A 110 -13.34 -0.04 4.57
CA GLN A 110 -12.33 0.17 5.61
C GLN A 110 -11.99 1.65 5.76
N ALA A 111 -12.06 2.43 4.67
CA ALA A 111 -11.91 3.88 4.76
C ALA A 111 -13.08 4.49 5.55
N THR A 112 -14.32 4.05 5.35
CA THR A 112 -15.45 4.50 6.18
C THR A 112 -15.26 4.12 7.66
N GLU A 113 -14.89 2.87 7.94
CA GLU A 113 -14.71 2.38 9.31
C GLU A 113 -13.62 3.16 10.08
N ILE A 114 -12.46 3.41 9.45
CA ILE A 114 -11.41 4.19 10.12
C ILE A 114 -11.85 5.64 10.33
N GLN A 115 -12.60 6.21 9.39
CA GLN A 115 -13.10 7.57 9.49
C GLN A 115 -14.10 7.74 10.64
N GLU A 116 -15.04 6.80 10.78
CA GLU A 116 -15.98 6.75 11.90
C GLU A 116 -15.25 6.55 13.24
N MET A 117 -14.25 5.66 13.27
CA MET A 117 -13.43 5.40 14.46
C MET A 117 -12.63 6.65 14.89
N ILE A 118 -12.07 7.40 13.94
CA ILE A 118 -11.40 8.67 14.18
C ILE A 118 -12.38 9.68 14.80
N GLN A 119 -13.56 9.85 14.20
CA GLN A 119 -14.59 10.78 14.67
C GLN A 119 -15.14 10.43 16.06
N ALA A 120 -15.20 9.13 16.39
CA ALA A 120 -15.60 8.62 17.69
C ALA A 120 -14.50 8.74 18.76
N GLY A 121 -13.27 9.16 18.40
CA GLY A 121 -12.14 9.23 19.32
C GLY A 121 -11.53 7.85 19.64
N GLY A 122 -11.71 6.85 18.78
CA GLY A 122 -11.21 5.48 18.91
C GLY A 122 -9.69 5.33 18.76
N THR A 123 -8.91 6.29 19.24
CA THR A 123 -7.46 6.40 19.04
C THR A 123 -6.69 5.18 19.52
N ASN A 124 -7.12 4.61 20.66
CA ASN A 124 -6.48 3.43 21.24
C ASN A 124 -6.71 2.20 20.37
N GLN A 125 -7.92 2.04 19.83
CA GLN A 125 -8.24 0.93 18.93
C GLN A 125 -7.38 1.00 17.65
N ILE A 126 -7.24 2.18 17.06
CA ILE A 126 -6.37 2.38 15.88
C ILE A 126 -4.92 2.03 16.21
N LYS A 127 -4.42 2.50 17.36
CA LYS A 127 -3.06 2.22 17.82
C LYS A 127 -2.83 0.73 18.05
N GLU A 128 -3.75 0.04 18.72
CA GLU A 128 -3.73 -1.41 18.92
C GLU A 128 -3.70 -2.16 17.58
N GLY A 129 -4.39 -1.65 16.55
CA GLY A 129 -4.33 -2.20 15.20
C GLY A 129 -2.91 -2.24 14.62
N PHE A 130 -2.08 -1.24 14.92
CA PHE A 130 -0.67 -1.23 14.52
C PHE A 130 0.20 -2.13 15.40
N GLU A 131 -0.06 -2.18 16.71
CA GLU A 131 0.73 -2.98 17.65
C GLU A 131 0.56 -4.49 17.46
N ASN A 132 -0.59 -4.92 16.94
CA ASN A 132 -0.93 -6.33 16.70
C ASN A 132 -0.42 -6.89 15.35
N VAL A 133 0.44 -6.15 14.64
CA VAL A 133 1.10 -6.66 13.42
C VAL A 133 2.15 -7.68 13.83
N HIS A 134 1.92 -8.96 13.47
CA HIS A 134 2.81 -10.05 13.82
C HIS A 134 2.89 -11.11 12.71
N SER A 135 3.80 -10.92 11.77
CA SER A 135 3.93 -11.76 10.56
C SER A 135 4.53 -13.14 10.81
N GLU A 136 5.22 -13.38 11.93
CA GLU A 136 5.79 -14.70 12.25
C GLU A 136 4.72 -15.79 12.46
N SER A 137 3.51 -15.37 12.86
CA SER A 137 2.35 -16.27 13.03
C SER A 137 1.76 -16.80 11.72
N ALA A 138 2.22 -16.31 10.57
CA ALA A 138 1.71 -16.71 9.26
C ALA A 138 1.92 -18.21 8.98
N THR A 139 1.00 -18.83 8.25
CA THR A 139 1.06 -20.26 7.94
C THR A 139 0.95 -20.56 6.44
N ALA A 140 1.34 -21.78 6.06
CA ALA A 140 1.05 -22.36 4.74
C ALA A 140 0.32 -23.70 4.88
N PHE A 141 -0.31 -24.13 3.78
CA PHE A 141 -0.90 -25.47 3.71
C PHE A 141 0.17 -26.56 3.78
N LYS A 142 1.32 -26.35 3.13
CA LYS A 142 2.48 -27.24 3.19
C LYS A 142 3.42 -26.75 4.29
N ARG A 143 3.77 -27.66 5.19
CA ARG A 143 4.67 -27.35 6.30
C ARG A 143 6.09 -27.06 5.82
N GLU A 144 6.53 -27.74 4.77
CA GLU A 144 7.85 -27.57 4.18
C GLU A 144 8.03 -26.14 3.64
N ASP A 145 7.00 -25.59 2.98
CA ASP A 145 7.01 -24.21 2.50
C ASP A 145 7.02 -23.21 3.66
N GLU A 146 6.25 -23.49 4.71
CA GLU A 146 6.21 -22.66 5.92
C GLU A 146 7.59 -22.61 6.59
N ASP A 147 8.18 -23.76 6.88
CA ASP A 147 9.48 -23.87 7.55
C ASP A 147 10.56 -23.21 6.70
N MET A 148 10.60 -23.48 5.39
CA MET A 148 11.56 -22.88 4.46
C MET A 148 11.50 -21.34 4.46
N VAL A 149 10.31 -20.77 4.27
CA VAL A 149 10.12 -19.32 4.22
C VAL A 149 10.45 -18.68 5.56
N LYS A 150 9.96 -19.24 6.67
CA LYS A 150 10.22 -18.69 8.00
C LYS A 150 11.71 -18.72 8.33
N ASP A 151 12.41 -19.80 7.98
CA ASP A 151 13.84 -19.92 8.20
C ASP A 151 14.65 -18.96 7.32
N GLU A 152 14.21 -18.68 6.10
CA GLU A 152 14.82 -17.65 5.26
C GLU A 152 14.68 -16.25 5.89
N ILE A 153 13.47 -15.91 6.35
CA ILE A 153 13.22 -14.62 7.01
C ILE A 153 14.05 -14.49 8.29
N ARG A 154 14.07 -15.51 9.17
CA ARG A 154 14.84 -15.48 10.43
C ARG A 154 16.34 -15.30 10.23
N ARG A 155 16.89 -15.82 9.13
CA ARG A 155 18.32 -15.68 8.80
C ARG A 155 18.67 -14.31 8.22
N SER A 156 17.67 -13.54 7.79
CA SER A 156 17.88 -12.21 7.23
C SER A 156 18.14 -11.16 8.32
N SER A 157 18.78 -10.06 7.93
CA SER A 157 18.96 -8.92 8.84
C SER A 157 17.59 -8.29 9.17
N GLY A 158 17.26 -8.21 10.46
CA GLY A 158 15.99 -7.65 10.96
C GLY A 158 14.84 -8.66 11.04
N GLY A 159 14.88 -9.77 10.32
CA GLY A 159 13.90 -10.86 10.44
C GLY A 159 12.45 -10.42 10.24
N PHE A 160 11.53 -11.03 10.99
CA PHE A 160 10.10 -10.67 10.96
C PHE A 160 9.84 -9.25 11.45
N GLU A 161 10.66 -8.72 12.36
CA GLU A 161 10.48 -7.35 12.86
C GLU A 161 10.67 -6.30 11.76
N ALA A 162 11.55 -6.55 10.79
CA ALA A 162 11.69 -5.67 9.62
C ALA A 162 10.40 -5.66 8.76
N VAL A 163 9.77 -6.83 8.59
CA VAL A 163 8.50 -6.98 7.88
C VAL A 163 7.38 -6.27 8.63
N ASP A 164 7.26 -6.54 9.92
CA ASP A 164 6.22 -5.97 10.78
C ASP A 164 6.35 -4.45 10.87
N THR A 165 7.58 -3.94 10.96
CA THR A 165 7.86 -2.50 10.90
C THR A 165 7.40 -1.87 9.60
N GLN A 166 7.75 -2.45 8.45
CA GLN A 166 7.30 -1.90 7.17
C GLN A 166 5.77 -1.88 7.06
N VAL A 167 5.11 -2.96 7.48
CA VAL A 167 3.66 -3.08 7.44
C VAL A 167 3.01 -2.02 8.34
N ARG A 168 3.53 -1.84 9.56
CA ARG A 168 3.08 -0.78 10.48
C ARG A 168 3.24 0.61 9.85
N GLU A 169 4.38 0.91 9.26
CA GLU A 169 4.59 2.21 8.61
C GLU A 169 3.65 2.45 7.43
N LYS A 170 3.42 1.44 6.56
CA LYS A 170 2.47 1.57 5.45
C LYS A 170 1.02 1.67 5.90
N MET A 171 0.64 0.98 6.97
CA MET A 171 -0.67 1.15 7.59
C MET A 171 -0.83 2.56 8.19
N LYS A 172 0.19 3.09 8.87
CA LYS A 172 0.19 4.47 9.38
C LYS A 172 0.04 5.49 8.25
N GLU A 173 0.80 5.35 7.16
CA GLU A 173 0.67 6.19 5.97
C GLU A 173 -0.76 6.17 5.40
N TRP A 174 -1.36 4.98 5.27
CA TRP A 174 -2.73 4.85 4.77
C TRP A 174 -3.77 5.51 5.69
N VAL A 175 -3.62 5.37 7.02
CA VAL A 175 -4.51 6.04 7.99
C VAL A 175 -4.37 7.56 7.91
N LYS A 176 -3.14 8.09 7.79
CA LYS A 176 -2.90 9.53 7.57
C LYS A 176 -3.65 10.04 6.33
N GLN A 177 -3.63 9.28 5.23
CA GLN A 177 -4.37 9.66 4.01
C GLN A 177 -5.89 9.69 4.23
N GLN A 178 -6.45 8.77 5.02
CA GLN A 178 -7.89 8.80 5.32
C GLN A 178 -8.26 9.99 6.20
N PHE A 179 -7.37 10.35 7.11
CA PHE A 179 -7.51 11.55 7.93
C PHE A 179 -7.44 12.85 7.11
N ASP A 180 -6.48 12.97 6.20
CA ASP A 180 -6.39 14.10 5.27
C ASP A 180 -7.66 14.24 4.42
N ARG A 181 -8.23 13.11 3.97
CA ARG A 181 -9.50 13.11 3.22
C ARG A 181 -10.66 13.63 4.07
N LEU A 182 -10.73 13.25 5.34
CA LEU A 182 -11.72 13.79 6.26
C LEU A 182 -11.57 15.30 6.36
N LEU A 183 -10.38 15.80 6.72
CA LEU A 183 -10.14 17.24 6.91
C LEU A 183 -10.52 18.09 5.69
N ASN A 184 -10.32 17.56 4.48
CA ASN A 184 -10.62 18.25 3.24
C ASN A 184 -12.06 18.02 2.74
N ALA A 185 -12.87 17.22 3.43
CA ALA A 185 -14.25 16.96 3.04
C ALA A 185 -15.11 18.23 3.23
N PRO A 186 -15.91 18.64 2.22
CA PRO A 186 -16.75 19.84 2.30
C PRO A 186 -17.80 19.84 3.42
N SER A 187 -18.11 18.67 4.00
CA SER A 187 -19.21 18.43 4.94
C SER A 187 -18.81 18.39 6.41
N LEU A 188 -17.59 18.78 6.81
CA LEU A 188 -17.17 18.66 8.21
C LEU A 188 -17.79 19.74 9.13
N SER A 189 -18.95 19.43 9.69
CA SER A 189 -19.48 20.07 10.90
C SER A 189 -18.76 19.56 12.15
N ILE A 190 -17.98 20.45 12.79
CA ILE A 190 -17.73 20.58 14.24
C ILE A 190 -17.55 19.25 15.03
N LYS A 191 -16.31 18.72 15.07
CA LYS A 191 -15.75 17.98 16.25
C LYS A 191 -14.21 17.90 16.22
N ARG A 192 -13.55 19.05 16.00
CA ARG A 192 -12.11 19.18 15.67
C ARG A 192 -11.10 18.98 16.82
N ARG A 193 -11.50 18.55 18.03
CA ARG A 193 -10.65 18.67 19.25
C ARG A 193 -9.90 17.39 19.66
N SER A 194 -10.41 16.19 19.37
CA SER A 194 -9.76 14.93 19.77
C SER A 194 -8.72 14.41 18.79
N GLU A 195 -8.72 14.93 17.55
CA GLU A 195 -7.97 14.38 16.42
C GLU A 195 -6.52 14.87 16.32
N ALA A 196 -6.21 16.10 16.74
CA ALA A 196 -4.83 16.59 16.78
C ALA A 196 -3.99 15.85 17.84
N ALA A 197 -4.58 15.61 19.00
CA ALA A 197 -3.98 14.85 20.10
C ALA A 197 -3.74 13.37 19.72
N PHE A 198 -4.60 12.78 18.90
CA PHE A 198 -4.40 11.44 18.33
C PHE A 198 -3.11 11.37 17.52
N LEU A 199 -2.92 12.31 16.60
CA LEU A 199 -1.79 12.27 15.66
C LEU A 199 -0.46 12.45 16.37
N LEU A 200 -0.42 13.28 17.41
CA LEU A 200 0.73 13.42 18.29
C LEU A 200 1.03 12.10 19.04
N ARG A 201 0.03 11.52 19.70
CA ARG A 201 0.20 10.29 20.51
C ARG A 201 0.50 9.04 19.67
N ALA A 202 0.01 8.97 18.44
CA ALA A 202 0.24 7.87 17.52
C ALA A 202 1.58 8.00 16.73
N GLY A 203 2.35 9.07 16.95
CA GLY A 203 3.60 9.33 16.22
C GLY A 203 3.37 9.70 14.74
N LEU A 204 2.19 10.23 14.42
CA LEU A 204 1.74 10.48 13.06
C LEU A 204 1.98 11.93 12.59
N ALA A 205 2.40 12.87 13.44
CA ALA A 205 2.40 14.28 13.07
C ALA A 205 3.60 15.14 13.53
N SER A 206 4.32 15.64 12.54
CA SER A 206 5.00 16.96 12.56
C SER A 206 4.36 17.89 11.53
N GLU A 207 4.21 17.46 10.27
CA GLU A 207 3.58 18.26 9.19
C GLU A 207 2.08 18.50 9.35
N LEU A 208 1.37 17.56 9.99
CA LEU A 208 -0.08 17.63 10.13
C LEU A 208 -0.50 18.62 11.22
N ILE A 209 0.36 18.87 12.21
CA ILE A 209 0.17 19.92 13.23
C ILE A 209 0.12 21.27 12.54
N GLU A 210 1.06 21.55 11.64
CA GLU A 210 1.12 22.84 10.93
C GLU A 210 -0.16 23.09 10.11
N LYS A 211 -0.71 22.05 9.46
CA LYS A 211 -2.00 22.14 8.74
C LYS A 211 -3.18 22.37 9.68
N LEU A 212 -3.23 21.67 10.82
CA LEU A 212 -4.28 21.83 11.82
C LEU A 212 -4.23 23.22 12.47
N THR A 213 -3.04 23.72 12.83
CA THR A 213 -2.83 25.07 13.34
C THR A 213 -3.22 26.13 12.32
N LYS A 214 -2.85 25.97 11.03
CA LYS A 214 -3.29 26.85 9.93
C LYS A 214 -4.81 26.83 9.72
N ALA A 215 -5.48 25.72 10.02
CA ALA A 215 -6.94 25.60 9.98
C ALA A 215 -7.63 26.16 11.25
N GLY A 216 -6.89 26.81 12.15
CA GLY A 216 -7.40 27.41 13.39
C GLY A 216 -7.73 26.39 14.49
N ILE A 217 -7.14 25.20 14.44
CA ILE A 217 -7.37 24.11 15.40
C ILE A 217 -6.26 24.16 16.44
N LYS A 218 -6.61 24.60 17.66
CA LYS A 218 -5.72 24.63 18.83
C LYS A 218 -5.47 23.23 19.39
N THR A 219 -4.23 22.94 19.76
CA THR A 219 -3.84 21.70 20.46
C THR A 219 -4.15 21.80 21.95
N GLN A 220 -4.19 20.67 22.66
CA GLN A 220 -4.51 20.64 24.10
C GLN A 220 -3.56 21.52 24.94
N ASP A 221 -2.32 21.72 24.47
CA ASP A 221 -1.31 22.58 25.09
C ASP A 221 -1.67 24.10 25.03
N ASP A 222 -2.62 24.52 24.19
CA ASP A 222 -3.08 25.91 24.09
C ASP A 222 -4.25 26.25 25.04
N LEU A 223 -4.65 25.29 25.90
CA LEU A 223 -5.76 25.40 26.84
C LEU A 223 -5.32 25.34 28.32
N GLU A 224 -4.01 25.23 28.58
CA GLU A 224 -3.42 25.26 29.93
C GLU A 224 -2.75 26.62 30.27
N GLU A 225 -2.93 27.64 29.43
CA GLU A 225 -2.74 29.08 29.77
C GLU A 225 -4.07 29.83 29.70
#